data_AF-A0AAX2CNL3-F1
#
_entry.id   AF-A0AAX2CNL3-F1
#
_cell.length_a   1.000
_cell.length_b   1.000
_cell.length_c   1.000
_cell.angle_alpha   90.00
_cell.angle_beta   90.00
_cell.angle_gamma   90.00
#
_symmetry.space_group_name_H-M   'P 1'
#
loop_
_entity.id
_entity.type
_entity.pdbx_description
1 polymer ?
#
loop_
_entity_poly.entity_id
_entity_poly.type
_entity_poly.pdbx_seq_one_letter_code
_entity_poly.pdbx_strand_id
1 'polypeptide(L)'
;MFKRFAVLLMGALLLFGLTACDSVKSMTSNVTVGKVIEEFKAAGLDAENPSDLPEKEFGNTRKEAKRILVPALGEDSGGRVFEFKNKEDLEKAKKYYDDLGNGNQMLFSHTYAKGNFLIQMNGDMEDAQFNKYKEVMDKVIK
;
A
#
# COMPACT_ATOMS: atom_id res chain seq x y z
N MET A 1 67.76 17.56 -27.98
CA MET A 1 66.48 18.16 -28.40
C MET A 1 65.36 17.53 -27.58
N PHE A 2 64.54 18.37 -26.96
CA PHE A 2 63.22 18.14 -26.33
C PHE A 2 62.42 16.96 -26.94
N LYS A 3 61.58 16.17 -26.26
CA LYS A 3 60.82 16.30 -25.01
C LYS A 3 60.18 14.91 -24.72
N ARG A 4 60.17 14.49 -23.45
CA ARG A 4 59.04 13.94 -22.63
C ARG A 4 58.08 12.99 -23.36
N PHE A 5 57.87 11.75 -22.91
CA PHE A 5 57.01 11.44 -21.76
C PHE A 5 57.55 10.31 -20.89
N ALA A 6 57.82 10.64 -19.63
CA ALA A 6 57.68 9.72 -18.52
C ALA A 6 56.18 9.64 -18.18
N VAL A 7 55.69 8.47 -17.75
CA VAL A 7 55.00 8.23 -16.47
C VAL A 7 54.75 6.72 -16.37
N LEU A 8 55.60 6.07 -15.58
CA LEU A 8 55.25 4.90 -14.77
C LEU A 8 54.30 5.42 -13.67
N LEU A 9 53.11 4.85 -13.52
CA LEU A 9 52.42 4.95 -12.24
C LEU A 9 51.60 3.69 -11.93
N MET A 10 51.99 3.11 -10.80
CA MET A 10 51.34 2.12 -9.97
C MET A 10 49.83 2.37 -9.79
N GLY A 11 49.06 1.30 -9.68
CA GLY A 11 47.65 1.34 -9.28
C GLY A 11 47.14 0.01 -8.76
N ALA A 12 47.87 -0.61 -7.83
CA ALA A 12 47.29 -1.56 -6.89
C ALA A 12 46.72 -0.79 -5.68
N LEU A 13 45.76 -1.39 -4.98
CA LEU A 13 44.89 -0.86 -3.90
C LEU A 13 43.70 -0.03 -4.44
N LEU A 14 42.45 -0.33 -4.11
CA LEU A 14 41.96 -0.45 -2.73
C LEU A 14 40.78 -1.44 -2.60
N LEU A 15 40.94 -2.37 -1.67
CA LEU A 15 39.85 -2.95 -0.88
C LEU A 15 39.27 -1.85 0.02
N PHE A 16 38.03 -1.44 -0.26
CA PHE A 16 37.11 -0.81 0.68
C PHE A 16 35.74 -1.36 0.30
N GLY A 17 34.91 -1.90 1.18
CA GLY A 17 34.90 -2.01 2.62
C GLY A 17 33.50 -2.51 2.94
N LEU A 18 33.37 -3.40 3.93
CA LEU A 18 32.08 -3.77 4.48
C LEU A 18 31.33 -2.48 4.89
N THR A 19 30.24 -2.16 4.21
CA THR A 19 29.18 -1.39 4.85
C THR A 19 28.04 -2.35 5.12
N ALA A 20 28.07 -2.84 6.35
CA ALA A 20 26.93 -3.33 7.09
C ALA A 20 25.61 -2.69 6.61
N CYS A 21 24.67 -3.52 6.13
CA CYS A 21 23.27 -3.29 6.46
C CYS A 21 22.97 -4.15 7.70
N ASP A 22 23.66 -3.81 8.79
CA ASP A 22 23.27 -4.17 10.14
C ASP A 22 22.09 -3.26 10.50
N SER A 23 20.90 -3.66 10.05
CA SER A 23 19.61 -3.34 10.65
C SER A 23 18.49 -4.07 9.90
N VAL A 24 18.53 -5.40 9.94
CA VAL A 24 17.27 -6.15 10.17
C VAL A 24 16.91 -5.93 11.64
N LYS A 25 16.73 -4.67 12.00
CA LYS A 25 15.91 -4.31 13.14
C LYS A 25 14.54 -4.78 12.67
N SER A 26 14.13 -5.94 13.18
CA SER A 26 12.73 -6.30 13.28
C SER A 26 12.05 -5.18 14.06
N MET A 27 11.84 -4.05 13.39
CA MET A 27 10.83 -3.11 13.75
C MET A 27 9.58 -3.96 13.72
N THR A 28 9.01 -4.21 14.88
CA THR A 28 7.57 -4.38 14.98
C THR A 28 6.98 -3.07 14.45
N SER A 29 7.02 -2.90 13.13
CA SER A 29 6.46 -1.77 12.43
C SER A 29 4.98 -1.93 12.65
N ASN A 30 4.42 -1.10 13.53
CA ASN A 30 2.99 -0.98 13.63
C ASN A 30 2.52 -0.56 12.24
N VAL A 31 1.93 -1.50 11.50
CA VAL A 31 1.46 -1.26 10.14
C VAL A 31 0.42 -0.15 10.23
N THR A 32 0.53 0.87 9.40
CA THR A 32 -0.44 1.98 9.32
C THR A 32 -1.12 1.97 7.96
N VAL A 33 -2.22 2.71 7.79
CA VAL A 33 -2.89 2.84 6.48
C VAL A 33 -1.93 3.46 5.46
N GLY A 34 -1.17 4.49 5.85
CA GLY A 34 -0.14 5.09 5.02
C GLY A 34 0.90 4.08 4.54
N LYS A 35 1.39 3.21 5.44
CA LYS A 35 2.38 2.18 5.08
C LYS A 35 1.81 1.17 4.09
N VAL A 36 0.56 0.73 4.27
CA VAL A 36 -0.11 -0.19 3.32
C VAL A 36 -0.20 0.46 1.93
N ILE A 37 -0.55 1.75 1.85
CA ILE A 37 -0.63 2.49 0.58
C ILE A 37 0.74 2.62 -0.09
N GLU A 38 1.80 2.91 0.67
CA GLU A 38 3.17 2.94 0.14
C GLU A 38 3.58 1.59 -0.45
N GLU A 39 3.22 0.49 0.20
CA GLU A 39 3.53 -0.86 -0.28
C GLU A 39 2.72 -1.24 -1.54
N PHE A 40 1.50 -0.72 -1.72
CA PHE A 40 0.79 -0.83 -3.00
C PHE A 40 1.59 -0.17 -4.13
N LYS A 41 2.05 1.07 -3.90
CA LYS A 41 2.87 1.79 -4.89
C LYS A 41 4.20 1.09 -5.16
N ALA A 42 4.87 0.59 -4.13
CA ALA A 42 6.12 -0.17 -4.27
C ALA A 42 5.92 -1.47 -5.08
N ALA A 43 4.73 -2.07 -5.02
CA ALA A 43 4.34 -3.21 -5.84
C ALA A 43 3.88 -2.85 -7.26
N GLY A 44 3.93 -1.56 -7.64
CA GLY A 44 3.50 -1.06 -8.95
C GLY A 44 1.97 -1.00 -9.11
N LEU A 45 1.22 -0.90 -8.00
CA LEU A 45 -0.24 -0.72 -8.02
C LEU A 45 -0.60 0.75 -7.83
N ASP A 46 -1.61 1.19 -8.57
CA ASP A 46 -2.15 2.55 -8.43
C ASP A 46 -2.77 2.74 -7.04
N ALA A 47 -2.35 3.79 -6.35
CA ALA A 47 -2.92 4.21 -5.08
C ALA A 47 -2.73 5.73 -4.90
N GLU A 48 -3.17 6.49 -5.89
CA GLU A 48 -2.81 7.89 -6.05
C GLU A 48 -3.61 8.83 -5.16
N ASN A 49 -3.05 10.02 -4.92
CA ASN A 49 -3.67 11.10 -4.16
C ASN A 49 -4.32 10.66 -2.83
N PRO A 50 -3.59 9.98 -1.94
CA PRO A 50 -4.14 9.54 -0.67
C PRO A 50 -4.66 10.72 0.14
N SER A 51 -5.93 10.66 0.54
CA SER A 51 -6.61 11.74 1.27
C SER A 51 -7.42 11.16 2.43
N ASP A 52 -7.54 11.92 3.51
CA ASP A 52 -8.29 11.47 4.68
C ASP A 52 -9.77 11.38 4.38
N LEU A 53 -10.41 10.32 4.87
CA LEU A 53 -11.85 10.18 4.75
C LEU A 53 -12.57 10.99 5.86
N PRO A 54 -13.78 11.50 5.61
CA PRO A 54 -14.56 12.21 6.62
C PRO A 54 -15.07 11.25 7.72
N GLU A 55 -15.26 11.75 8.94
CA GLU A 55 -15.71 10.95 10.10
C GLU A 55 -17.07 10.26 9.90
N LYS A 56 -17.94 10.81 9.04
CA LYS A 56 -19.21 10.16 8.70
C LYS A 56 -19.04 8.74 8.15
N GLU A 57 -17.87 8.42 7.60
CA GLU A 57 -17.52 7.09 7.09
C GLU A 57 -16.80 6.28 8.17
N PHE A 58 -17.58 5.70 9.09
CA PHE A 58 -17.06 4.81 10.14
C PHE A 58 -16.12 5.49 11.15
N GLY A 59 -16.20 6.81 11.34
CA GLY A 59 -15.22 7.62 12.08
C GLY A 59 -14.86 7.11 13.47
N ASN A 60 -15.84 6.86 14.33
CA ASN A 60 -15.57 6.39 15.69
C ASN A 60 -15.12 4.93 15.78
N THR A 61 -15.34 4.14 14.74
CA THR A 61 -15.03 2.71 14.74
C THR A 61 -13.65 2.41 14.14
N ARG A 62 -13.14 3.31 13.29
CA ARG A 62 -11.80 3.25 12.71
C ARG A 62 -10.75 4.02 13.52
N LYS A 63 -9.48 3.65 13.36
CA LYS A 63 -8.32 4.41 13.85
C LYS A 63 -7.83 5.41 12.80
N GLU A 64 -7.73 4.94 11.57
CA GLU A 64 -7.27 5.72 10.42
C GLU A 64 -8.02 5.20 9.18
N ALA A 65 -8.29 6.09 8.22
CA ALA A 65 -8.65 5.65 6.88
C ALA A 65 -8.39 6.72 5.84
N LYS A 66 -8.00 6.25 4.65
CA LYS A 66 -7.68 7.09 3.50
C LYS A 66 -8.40 6.60 2.25
N ARG A 67 -8.80 7.55 1.42
CA ARG A 67 -9.19 7.33 0.03
C ARG A 67 -7.93 7.30 -0.84
N ILE A 68 -7.91 6.41 -1.82
CA ILE A 68 -6.90 6.34 -2.88
C ILE A 68 -7.59 6.37 -4.24
N LEU A 69 -6.92 6.91 -5.25
CA LEU A 69 -7.39 6.94 -6.64
C LEU A 69 -6.68 5.88 -7.48
N VAL A 70 -7.40 5.34 -8.45
CA VAL A 70 -6.93 4.40 -9.46
C VAL A 70 -7.32 4.99 -10.82
N PRO A 71 -6.45 5.81 -11.45
CA PRO A 71 -6.81 6.56 -12.66
C PRO A 71 -7.30 5.69 -13.83
N ALA A 72 -6.84 4.43 -13.91
CA ALA A 72 -7.31 3.48 -14.90
C ALA A 72 -8.82 3.17 -14.82
N LEU A 73 -9.46 3.41 -13.67
CA LEU A 73 -10.89 3.24 -13.45
C LEU A 73 -11.70 4.54 -13.63
N GLY A 74 -11.03 5.67 -13.89
CA GLY A 74 -11.63 7.01 -13.96
C GLY A 74 -10.97 8.02 -13.01
N GLU A 75 -11.13 9.30 -13.31
CA GLU A 75 -10.44 10.41 -12.62
C GLU A 75 -10.72 10.47 -11.10
N ASP A 76 -11.93 10.11 -10.69
CA ASP A 76 -12.36 10.09 -9.29
C ASP A 76 -12.65 8.66 -8.78
N SER A 77 -12.22 7.65 -9.53
CA SER A 77 -12.40 6.23 -9.19
C SER A 77 -11.22 5.71 -8.35
N GLY A 78 -11.47 4.72 -7.50
CA GLY A 78 -10.42 4.08 -6.71
C GLY A 78 -10.99 3.31 -5.53
N GLY A 79 -10.39 3.50 -4.36
CA GLY A 79 -10.70 2.71 -3.19
C GLY A 79 -10.51 3.44 -1.87
N ARG A 80 -10.78 2.71 -0.80
CA ARG A 80 -10.65 3.15 0.58
C ARG A 80 -9.86 2.10 1.35
N VAL A 81 -8.91 2.56 2.14
CA VAL A 81 -8.11 1.71 3.04
C VAL A 81 -8.38 2.17 4.46
N PHE A 82 -8.78 1.24 5.31
CA PHE A 82 -9.14 1.48 6.70
C PHE A 82 -8.26 0.65 7.63
N GLU A 83 -7.93 1.21 8.80
CA GLU A 83 -7.54 0.44 9.98
C GLU A 83 -8.63 0.62 11.05
N PHE A 84 -9.17 -0.48 11.56
CA PHE A 84 -10.20 -0.49 12.59
C PHE A 84 -9.65 -0.65 14.00
N LYS A 85 -10.42 -0.19 14.99
CA LYS A 85 -10.08 -0.37 16.41
C LYS A 85 -10.20 -1.84 16.82
N ASN A 86 -11.16 -2.56 16.24
CA ASN A 86 -11.44 -3.96 16.52
C ASN A 86 -12.03 -4.68 15.28
N LYS A 87 -12.09 -6.00 15.36
CA LYS A 87 -12.56 -6.86 14.28
C LYS A 87 -14.07 -6.75 14.00
N GLU A 88 -14.88 -6.57 15.03
CA GLU A 88 -16.34 -6.47 14.89
C GLU A 88 -16.74 -5.26 14.04
N ASP A 89 -16.12 -4.12 14.29
CA ASP A 89 -16.34 -2.89 13.54
C ASP A 89 -15.89 -2.99 12.08
N LEU A 90 -14.76 -3.66 11.85
CA LEU A 90 -14.29 -3.99 10.50
C LEU A 90 -15.31 -4.86 9.76
N GLU A 91 -15.83 -5.90 10.41
CA GLU A 91 -16.78 -6.82 9.80
C GLU A 91 -18.10 -6.13 9.46
N LYS A 92 -18.58 -5.22 10.32
CA LYS A 92 -19.73 -4.35 10.02
C LYS A 92 -19.49 -3.48 8.79
N ALA A 93 -18.31 -2.86 8.69
CA ALA A 93 -17.97 -2.02 7.54
C ALA A 93 -17.85 -2.84 6.25
N LYS A 94 -17.21 -4.02 6.30
CA LYS A 94 -17.14 -4.93 5.16
C LYS A 94 -18.53 -5.37 4.71
N LYS A 95 -19.36 -5.81 5.65
CA LYS A 95 -20.73 -6.24 5.37
C LYS A 95 -21.56 -5.13 4.72
N TYR A 96 -21.43 -3.89 5.19
CA TYR A 96 -22.10 -2.74 4.58
C TYR A 96 -21.81 -2.62 3.08
N TYR A 97 -20.53 -2.71 2.67
CA TYR A 97 -20.17 -2.64 1.24
C TYR A 97 -20.63 -3.87 0.46
N ASP A 98 -20.51 -5.07 1.04
CA ASP A 98 -20.99 -6.29 0.39
C ASP A 98 -22.52 -6.23 0.15
N ASP A 99 -23.28 -5.74 1.14
CA ASP A 99 -24.73 -5.58 1.05
C ASP A 99 -25.16 -4.51 0.02
N LEU A 100 -24.39 -3.43 -0.13
CA LEU A 100 -24.64 -2.41 -1.16
C LEU A 100 -24.61 -3.03 -2.57
N GLY A 101 -23.60 -3.87 -2.85
CA GLY A 101 -23.48 -4.58 -4.12
C GLY A 101 -24.61 -5.60 -4.35
N ASN A 102 -25.06 -6.28 -3.29
CA ASN A 102 -26.19 -7.21 -3.36
C ASN A 102 -27.52 -6.49 -3.63
N GLY A 103 -27.69 -5.26 -3.13
CA GLY A 103 -28.89 -4.46 -3.35
C GLY A 103 -28.91 -3.71 -4.69
N ASN A 104 -27.73 -3.33 -5.19
CA ASN A 104 -27.56 -2.70 -6.50
C ASN A 104 -26.19 -3.06 -7.07
N GLN A 105 -26.16 -3.79 -8.19
CA GLN A 105 -24.92 -4.18 -8.86
C GLN A 105 -24.02 -2.99 -9.24
N MET A 106 -24.59 -1.81 -9.51
CA MET A 106 -23.80 -0.59 -9.77
C MET A 106 -23.05 -0.06 -8.53
N LEU A 107 -23.43 -0.51 -7.33
CA LEU A 107 -22.75 -0.19 -6.08
C LEU A 107 -21.83 -1.32 -5.61
N PHE A 108 -21.66 -2.35 -6.44
CA PHE A 108 -20.72 -3.42 -6.15
C PHE A 108 -19.33 -2.86 -5.90
N SER A 109 -18.64 -3.46 -4.94
CA SER A 109 -17.29 -3.10 -4.55
C SER A 109 -16.55 -4.37 -4.21
N HIS A 110 -15.28 -4.44 -4.60
CA HIS A 110 -14.43 -5.48 -4.06
C HIS A 110 -14.02 -5.12 -2.64
N THR A 111 -14.03 -6.11 -1.75
CA THR A 111 -13.59 -5.93 -0.37
C THR A 111 -12.65 -7.04 0.07
N TYR A 112 -11.65 -6.71 0.87
CA TYR A 112 -10.74 -7.69 1.49
C TYR A 112 -10.28 -7.21 2.86
N ALA A 113 -10.22 -8.14 3.81
CA ALA A 113 -9.84 -7.85 5.18
C ALA A 113 -8.67 -8.71 5.64
N LYS A 114 -7.71 -8.08 6.33
CA LYS A 114 -6.56 -8.76 6.94
C LYS A 114 -6.19 -8.05 8.24
N GLY A 115 -6.10 -8.80 9.35
CA GLY A 115 -5.95 -8.20 10.67
C GLY A 115 -7.11 -7.25 10.97
N ASN A 116 -6.81 -6.01 11.36
CA ASN A 116 -7.79 -4.94 11.52
C ASN A 116 -7.88 -4.01 10.28
N PHE A 117 -7.33 -4.41 9.14
CA PHE A 117 -7.37 -3.61 7.91
C PHE A 117 -8.44 -4.10 6.96
N LEU A 118 -9.09 -3.13 6.31
CA LEU A 118 -10.06 -3.36 5.23
C LEU A 118 -9.64 -2.52 4.02
N ILE A 119 -9.58 -3.15 2.86
CA ILE A 119 -9.61 -2.44 1.58
C ILE A 119 -10.99 -2.61 0.94
N GLN A 120 -11.56 -1.50 0.48
CA GLN A 120 -12.70 -1.46 -0.42
C GLN A 120 -12.23 -0.83 -1.73
N MET A 121 -12.61 -1.40 -2.87
CA MET A 121 -12.23 -0.92 -4.20
C MET A 121 -13.46 -0.83 -5.08
N ASN A 122 -13.47 0.13 -6.01
CA ASN A 122 -14.50 0.25 -7.05
C ASN A 122 -14.74 -1.11 -7.73
N GLY A 123 -16.01 -1.49 -7.90
CA GLY A 123 -16.45 -2.76 -8.48
C GLY A 123 -16.15 -2.97 -9.96
N ASP A 124 -15.78 -1.90 -10.69
CA ASP A 124 -15.33 -1.99 -12.08
C ASP A 124 -13.88 -2.51 -12.19
N MET A 125 -13.16 -2.66 -11.08
CA MET A 125 -11.82 -3.25 -11.07
C MET A 125 -11.88 -4.75 -11.40
N GLU A 126 -11.08 -5.20 -12.35
CA GLU A 126 -10.95 -6.64 -12.62
C GLU A 126 -10.46 -7.42 -11.39
N ASP A 127 -11.03 -8.59 -11.12
CA ASP A 127 -10.67 -9.44 -9.97
C ASP A 127 -9.17 -9.75 -9.91
N ALA A 128 -8.56 -9.98 -11.08
CA ALA A 128 -7.12 -10.24 -11.19
C ALA A 128 -6.28 -9.04 -10.77
N GLN A 129 -6.75 -7.81 -11.01
CA GLN A 129 -6.09 -6.60 -10.53
C GLN A 129 -6.31 -6.45 -9.03
N PHE A 130 -7.53 -6.63 -8.52
CA PHE A 130 -7.83 -6.52 -7.10
C PHE A 130 -7.06 -7.54 -6.26
N ASN A 131 -6.86 -8.77 -6.75
CA ASN A 131 -6.09 -9.81 -6.08
C ASN A 131 -4.64 -9.38 -5.76
N LYS A 132 -4.03 -8.53 -6.59
CA LYS A 132 -2.67 -8.01 -6.30
C LYS A 132 -2.63 -7.14 -5.04
N TYR A 133 -3.68 -6.36 -4.77
CA TYR A 133 -3.80 -5.60 -3.53
C TYR A 133 -3.93 -6.53 -2.31
N LYS A 134 -4.70 -7.62 -2.43
CA LYS A 134 -4.82 -8.64 -1.37
C LYS A 134 -3.46 -9.25 -1.04
N GLU A 135 -2.70 -9.62 -2.07
CA GLU A 135 -1.36 -10.19 -1.89
C GLU A 135 -0.39 -9.23 -1.18
N VAL A 136 -0.45 -7.93 -1.49
CA VAL A 136 0.34 -6.92 -0.76
C VAL A 136 -0.11 -6.85 0.70
N MET A 137 -1.42 -6.78 0.96
CA MET A 137 -1.95 -6.77 2.33
C MET A 137 -1.53 -8.02 3.12
N ASP A 138 -1.58 -9.20 2.52
CA ASP A 138 -1.17 -10.45 3.17
C ASP A 138 0.32 -10.51 3.51
N LYS A 139 1.17 -9.86 2.72
CA LYS A 139 2.61 -9.77 2.97
C LYS A 139 2.95 -8.76 4.07
N VAL A 140 2.25 -7.63 4.07
CA VAL A 140 2.52 -6.49 4.96
C VAL A 140 1.90 -6.69 6.34
N ILE A 141 0.69 -7.25 6.41
CA ILE A 141 -0.08 -7.42 7.65
C ILE A 141 0.07 -8.86 8.15
N LYS A 142 0.82 -9.02 9.24
CA LYS A 142 1.11 -10.32 9.88
C LYS A 142 0.02 -10.80 10.82
#